data_AF-A0A171B5D3-F1
#
_entry.id   AF-A0A171B5D3-F1
#
_cell.length_a   1.000
_cell.length_b   1.000
_cell.length_c   1.000
_cell.angle_alpha   90.00
_cell.angle_beta   90.00
_cell.angle_gamma   90.00
#
_symmetry.space_group_name_H-M   'P 1'
#
loop_
_entity.id
_entity.type
_entity.pdbx_description
1 polymer ?
#
loop_
_entity_poly.entity_id
_entity_poly.type
_entity_poly.pdbx_seq_one_letter_code
_entity_poly.pdbx_strand_id
1 'polypeptide(L)'
;NKGKGYKELSYLMSSLRTPCPRPIIQTQKQILKAYGERNSMVPQLSGRLGNYLLPKMIDKFVDNFIGDEDVLLTFRENQIEVNTEALEEWIRTQDSNVVKQLMADDTYTVYEHKLNDYQYILKRLPKPSLDDNPQTVYSSPQAIAYQEKKINALFCPVVKEIKRRLLSVLRKDKIIYCDMTPETLEEIMNLRFPVKNYKQKVFRRVEIDFSKYDKSQSELALALEVEILIMLGFPVKLIPVWIHMHNISTLTNRDEGFKGKVQYQRKSGDAMTFLGNTVYLMISMATVLDVKEDFCLFSGDDSMVFTLKDRDLEDAMQYFASVFNLEAKLLEYKIPYFCSKFLLPSDLLGWILVPDVWKLMIKLGRSDLWDEEHAKEYRISLIDTTKSLGNELIYEDLDEAMIDRYKISSGLRYCYSAIYWLVRDENQYKKLY
;
A
#
# COMPACT_ATOMS: atom_id res chain seq x y z
N ASN A 1 -16.06 -31.52 -22.02
CA ASN A 1 -14.73 -32.04 -21.59
C ASN A 1 -13.73 -32.02 -22.74
N LYS A 2 -13.13 -30.85 -23.00
CA LYS A 2 -11.81 -30.75 -23.64
C LYS A 2 -10.98 -29.94 -22.66
N GLY A 3 -10.05 -30.58 -21.95
CA GLY A 3 -9.15 -29.90 -21.04
C GLY A 3 -8.38 -28.84 -21.84
N LYS A 4 -8.47 -27.59 -21.40
CA LYS A 4 -7.48 -26.58 -21.81
C LYS A 4 -6.13 -27.15 -21.35
N GLY A 5 -5.32 -27.59 -22.31
CA GLY A 5 -3.96 -28.05 -22.03
C GLY A 5 -3.24 -26.95 -21.26
N TYR A 6 -2.70 -27.30 -20.09
CA TYR A 6 -1.79 -26.44 -19.38
C TYR A 6 -0.60 -26.19 -20.30
N LYS A 7 -0.47 -24.98 -20.86
CA LYS A 7 0.78 -24.56 -21.49
C LYS A 7 1.83 -24.56 -20.39
N GLU A 8 2.84 -25.41 -20.50
CA GLU A 8 4.09 -25.19 -19.76
C GLU A 8 4.61 -23.82 -20.15
N LEU A 9 4.52 -22.87 -19.24
CA LEU A 9 5.12 -21.56 -19.41
C LEU A 9 6.60 -21.74 -19.06
N SER A 10 7.47 -21.63 -20.07
CA SER A 10 8.92 -21.59 -19.86
C SER A 10 9.28 -20.24 -19.24
N TYR A 11 9.82 -20.26 -18.03
CA TYR A 11 10.36 -19.07 -17.36
C TYR A 11 11.87 -19.19 -17.25
N LEU A 12 12.53 -18.03 -17.23
CA LEU A 12 13.90 -17.95 -16.77
C LEU A 12 13.95 -18.33 -15.29
N MET A 13 14.98 -19.07 -14.93
CA MET A 13 15.14 -19.66 -13.60
C MET A 13 16.37 -19.07 -12.95
N SER A 14 16.19 -18.41 -11.80
CA SER A 14 17.34 -17.90 -11.06
C SER A 14 18.31 -19.02 -10.69
N SER A 15 19.61 -18.77 -10.87
CA SER A 15 20.67 -19.63 -10.34
C SER A 15 20.77 -19.56 -8.81
N LEU A 16 20.15 -18.54 -8.18
CA LEU A 16 20.03 -18.44 -6.73
C LEU A 16 18.83 -19.24 -6.21
N ARG A 17 19.10 -20.08 -5.21
CA ARG A 17 18.06 -20.78 -4.45
C ARG A 17 17.67 -19.94 -3.24
N THR A 18 16.45 -19.42 -3.26
CA THR A 18 15.89 -18.58 -2.20
C THR A 18 14.48 -19.07 -1.84
N PRO A 19 13.89 -18.62 -0.72
CA PRO A 19 12.49 -18.91 -0.40
C PRO A 19 11.48 -18.13 -1.26
N CYS A 20 11.91 -17.48 -2.36
CA CYS A 20 10.98 -16.79 -3.25
C CYS A 20 9.94 -17.76 -3.80
N PRO A 21 8.63 -17.48 -3.62
CA PRO A 21 7.59 -18.39 -4.07
C PRO A 21 7.55 -18.46 -5.59
N ARG A 22 7.15 -19.64 -6.10
CA ARG A 22 6.88 -19.83 -7.52
C ARG A 22 5.56 -19.15 -7.92
N PRO A 23 5.39 -18.79 -9.20
CA PRO A 23 4.11 -18.34 -9.74
C PRO A 23 2.96 -19.27 -9.38
N ILE A 24 1.86 -18.69 -8.90
CA ILE A 24 0.63 -19.42 -8.64
C ILE A 24 -0.07 -19.70 -9.96
N ILE A 25 -0.50 -20.95 -10.13
CA ILE A 25 -1.48 -21.34 -11.14
C ILE A 25 -2.86 -21.11 -10.55
N GLN A 26 -3.63 -20.23 -11.18
CA GLN A 26 -4.99 -19.97 -10.77
C GLN A 26 -5.84 -21.22 -11.02
N THR A 27 -6.53 -21.66 -9.96
CA THR A 27 -7.50 -22.77 -9.98
C THR A 27 -8.64 -22.39 -9.07
N GLN A 28 -9.82 -22.99 -9.26
CA GLN A 28 -10.94 -22.78 -8.35
C GLN A 28 -10.59 -23.01 -6.87
N LYS A 29 -9.74 -24.01 -6.55
CA LYS A 29 -9.26 -24.26 -5.17
C LYS A 29 -8.43 -23.10 -4.62
N GLN A 30 -7.52 -22.56 -5.43
CA GLN A 30 -6.70 -21.40 -5.03
C GLN A 30 -7.54 -20.14 -4.87
N ILE A 31 -8.55 -19.94 -5.73
CA ILE A 31 -9.52 -18.85 -5.61
C ILE A 31 -10.31 -18.95 -4.31
N LEU A 32 -10.82 -20.13 -3.96
CA LEU A 32 -11.55 -20.37 -2.72
C LEU A 32 -10.67 -20.16 -1.48
N LYS A 33 -9.41 -20.64 -1.49
CA LYS A 33 -8.45 -20.39 -0.40
C LYS A 33 -8.16 -18.90 -0.23
N ALA A 34 -7.88 -18.21 -1.34
CA ALA A 34 -7.63 -16.78 -1.33
C ALA A 34 -8.85 -16.01 -0.81
N TYR A 35 -10.05 -16.33 -1.31
CA TYR A 35 -11.29 -15.73 -0.83
C TYR A 35 -11.49 -15.97 0.66
N GLY A 36 -11.30 -17.22 1.13
CA GLY A 36 -11.37 -17.59 2.54
C GLY A 36 -10.50 -16.71 3.43
N GLU A 37 -9.23 -16.55 3.05
CA GLU A 37 -8.25 -15.85 3.89
C GLU A 37 -8.24 -14.32 3.70
N ARG A 38 -8.59 -13.82 2.50
CA ARG A 38 -8.48 -12.41 2.13
C ARG A 38 -9.80 -11.64 2.17
N ASN A 39 -10.95 -12.30 2.12
CA ASN A 39 -12.24 -11.63 2.00
C ASN A 39 -13.33 -12.23 2.88
N SER A 40 -13.38 -13.55 3.01
CA SER A 40 -14.23 -14.21 3.99
C SER A 40 -13.58 -14.17 5.39
N MET A 41 -14.30 -14.71 6.37
CA MET A 41 -13.82 -14.87 7.75
C MET A 41 -13.20 -13.57 8.28
N VAL A 42 -13.97 -12.49 8.16
CA VAL A 42 -13.60 -11.18 8.66
C VAL A 42 -13.49 -11.28 10.19
N PRO A 43 -12.38 -10.83 10.80
CA PRO A 43 -12.28 -10.74 12.25
C PRO A 43 -13.44 -9.92 12.83
N GLN A 44 -13.92 -10.31 14.00
CA GLN A 44 -14.94 -9.55 14.75
C GLN A 44 -14.34 -9.12 16.08
N LEU A 45 -13.43 -8.16 16.00
CA LEU A 45 -12.72 -7.59 17.14
C LEU A 45 -13.45 -6.34 17.69
N SER A 46 -14.17 -5.63 16.82
CA SER A 46 -14.86 -4.40 17.21
C SER A 46 -16.09 -4.65 18.08
N GLY A 47 -16.30 -3.77 19.07
CA GLY A 47 -17.55 -3.71 19.82
C GLY A 47 -18.70 -3.09 19.01
N ARG A 48 -19.88 -2.97 19.64
CA ARG A 48 -20.97 -2.17 19.07
C ARG A 48 -20.63 -0.68 19.22
N LEU A 49 -20.33 -0.03 18.12
CA LEU A 49 -20.04 1.40 18.08
C LEU A 49 -21.30 2.17 17.68
N GLY A 50 -21.56 3.28 18.37
CA GLY A 50 -22.66 4.16 18.01
C GLY A 50 -22.23 5.18 16.95
N ASN A 51 -23.17 5.57 16.09
CA ASN A 51 -22.95 6.54 15.01
C ASN A 51 -22.48 7.94 15.50
N TYR A 52 -22.63 8.23 16.80
CA TYR A 52 -22.19 9.48 17.42
C TYR A 52 -20.67 9.66 17.47
N LEU A 53 -19.89 8.60 17.24
CA LEU A 53 -18.42 8.67 17.22
C LEU A 53 -17.88 9.23 15.90
N LEU A 54 -18.63 9.11 14.80
CA LEU A 54 -18.18 9.51 13.48
C LEU A 54 -17.75 10.99 13.43
N PRO A 55 -18.55 11.97 13.89
CA PRO A 55 -18.12 13.38 13.88
C PRO A 55 -16.86 13.61 14.69
N LYS A 56 -16.73 12.98 15.88
CA LYS A 56 -15.54 13.13 16.74
C LYS A 56 -14.27 12.59 16.08
N MET A 57 -14.37 11.51 15.31
CA MET A 57 -13.23 10.96 14.57
C MET A 57 -12.79 11.88 13.43
N ILE A 58 -13.75 12.52 12.76
CA ILE A 58 -13.48 13.53 11.73
C ILE A 58 -12.85 14.79 12.35
N ASP A 59 -13.39 15.27 13.49
CA ASP A 59 -12.81 16.40 14.22
C ASP A 59 -11.35 16.11 14.60
N LYS A 60 -11.07 14.91 15.15
CA LYS A 60 -9.71 14.47 15.45
C LYS A 60 -8.81 14.44 14.22
N PHE A 61 -9.32 14.00 13.07
CA PHE A 61 -8.55 13.99 11.81
C PHE A 61 -8.18 15.42 11.40
N VAL A 62 -9.14 16.35 11.43
CA VAL A 62 -8.90 17.76 11.13
C VAL A 62 -7.86 18.34 12.09
N ASP A 63 -8.07 18.17 13.39
CA ASP A 63 -7.19 18.67 14.46
C ASP A 63 -5.74 18.17 14.34
N ASN A 64 -5.57 16.92 13.90
CA ASN A 64 -4.26 16.25 13.84
C ASN A 64 -3.52 16.51 12.53
N PHE A 65 -4.22 16.61 11.40
CA PHE A 65 -3.58 16.51 10.09
C PHE A 65 -3.80 17.71 9.18
N ILE A 66 -4.82 18.53 9.39
CA ILE A 66 -5.12 19.67 8.52
C ILE A 66 -4.39 20.90 9.04
N GLY A 67 -3.66 21.56 8.15
CA GLY A 67 -2.89 22.77 8.42
C GLY A 67 -3.49 24.03 7.82
N ASP A 68 -4.43 23.88 6.87
CA ASP A 68 -5.14 24.97 6.20
C ASP A 68 -6.63 24.63 6.10
N GLU A 69 -7.39 25.05 7.12
CA GLU A 69 -8.82 24.79 7.20
C GLU A 69 -9.63 25.68 6.24
N ASP A 70 -9.16 26.88 5.91
CA ASP A 70 -9.84 27.81 5.00
C ASP A 70 -9.86 27.26 3.56
N VAL A 71 -8.74 26.70 3.11
CA VAL A 71 -8.66 26.01 1.81
C VAL A 71 -9.52 24.75 1.81
N LEU A 72 -9.55 24.00 2.93
CA LEU A 72 -10.41 22.83 3.06
C LEU A 72 -11.90 23.19 2.96
N LEU A 73 -12.33 24.26 3.64
CA LEU A 73 -13.71 24.78 3.53
C LEU A 73 -14.04 25.18 2.09
N THR A 74 -13.09 25.84 1.41
CA THR A 74 -13.24 26.20 -0.01
C THR A 74 -13.45 24.97 -0.90
N PHE A 75 -12.74 23.86 -0.64
CA PHE A 75 -12.94 22.61 -1.40
C PHE A 75 -14.32 22.01 -1.17
N ARG A 76 -14.82 22.03 0.06
CA ARG A 76 -16.16 21.53 0.40
C ARG A 76 -17.26 22.31 -0.34
N GLU A 77 -17.10 23.63 -0.45
CA GLU A 77 -18.03 24.51 -1.16
C GLU A 77 -17.92 24.36 -2.69
N ASN A 78 -16.71 24.13 -3.19
CA ASN A 78 -16.40 23.98 -4.62
C ASN A 78 -16.20 22.51 -5.00
N GLN A 79 -17.31 21.81 -5.22
CA GLN A 79 -17.29 20.40 -5.63
C GLN A 79 -16.50 20.19 -6.92
N ILE A 80 -15.85 19.04 -7.02
CA ILE A 80 -15.15 18.60 -8.23
C ILE A 80 -16.17 18.37 -9.33
N GLU A 81 -15.90 18.88 -10.53
CA GLU A 81 -16.71 18.58 -11.70
C GLU A 81 -16.08 17.44 -12.50
N VAL A 82 -16.88 16.43 -12.83
CA VAL A 82 -16.47 15.40 -13.80
C VAL A 82 -16.40 16.07 -15.17
N ASN A 83 -15.20 16.07 -15.76
CA ASN A 83 -14.95 16.76 -17.02
C ASN A 83 -14.11 15.90 -17.98
N THR A 84 -14.21 16.21 -19.27
CA THR A 84 -13.55 15.46 -20.35
C THR A 84 -12.02 15.58 -20.28
N GLU A 85 -11.50 16.73 -19.85
CA GLU A 85 -10.05 16.96 -19.79
C GLU A 85 -9.36 16.02 -18.78
N ALA A 86 -9.91 15.91 -17.57
CA ALA A 86 -9.40 15.02 -16.54
C ALA A 86 -9.52 13.54 -16.94
N LEU A 87 -10.58 13.19 -17.68
CA LEU A 87 -10.75 11.86 -18.26
C LEU A 87 -9.70 11.57 -19.33
N GLU A 88 -9.47 12.49 -20.27
CA GLU A 88 -8.44 12.35 -21.31
C GLU A 88 -7.04 12.22 -20.71
N GLU A 89 -6.72 13.03 -19.70
CA GLU A 89 -5.44 12.94 -18.99
C GLU A 89 -5.27 11.55 -18.36
N TRP A 90 -6.32 11.03 -17.71
CA TRP A 90 -6.29 9.68 -17.14
C TRP A 90 -6.15 8.59 -18.20
N ILE A 91 -6.86 8.70 -19.34
CA ILE A 91 -6.76 7.74 -20.45
C ILE A 91 -5.34 7.68 -21.01
N ARG A 92 -4.65 8.82 -21.13
CA ARG A 92 -3.26 8.89 -21.62
C ARG A 92 -2.27 8.14 -20.75
N THR A 93 -2.56 7.92 -19.47
CA THR A 93 -1.71 7.13 -18.57
C THR A 93 -2.04 5.63 -18.57
N GLN A 94 -3.05 5.17 -19.33
CA GLN A 94 -3.47 3.77 -19.34
C GLN A 94 -2.77 2.96 -20.43
N ASP A 95 -2.57 1.67 -20.16
CA ASP A 95 -2.09 0.72 -21.17
C ASP A 95 -3.05 0.58 -22.35
N SER A 96 -2.49 0.25 -23.52
CA SER A 96 -3.27 0.07 -24.76
C SER A 96 -4.43 -0.93 -24.63
N ASN A 97 -4.31 -1.95 -23.78
CA ASN A 97 -5.36 -2.91 -23.52
C ASN A 97 -6.55 -2.30 -22.76
N VAL A 98 -6.30 -1.39 -21.82
CA VAL A 98 -7.37 -0.68 -21.09
C VAL A 98 -8.12 0.24 -22.05
N VAL A 99 -7.39 0.97 -22.90
CA VAL A 99 -7.99 1.84 -23.91
C VAL A 99 -8.88 1.03 -24.88
N LYS A 100 -8.40 -0.13 -25.35
CA LYS A 100 -9.20 -1.03 -26.20
C LYS A 100 -10.48 -1.50 -25.51
N GLN A 101 -10.42 -1.86 -24.23
CA GLN A 101 -11.60 -2.27 -23.47
C GLN A 101 -12.62 -1.13 -23.34
N LEU A 102 -12.16 0.09 -23.10
CA LEU A 102 -13.02 1.28 -23.03
C LEU A 102 -13.69 1.59 -24.36
N MET A 103 -12.96 1.48 -25.48
CA MET A 103 -13.50 1.74 -26.82
C MET A 103 -14.47 0.66 -27.32
N ALA A 104 -14.34 -0.56 -26.81
CA ALA A 104 -15.24 -1.67 -27.13
C ALA A 104 -16.55 -1.63 -26.32
N ASP A 105 -16.63 -0.80 -25.29
CA ASP A 105 -17.81 -0.67 -24.42
C ASP A 105 -18.77 0.39 -24.97
N ASP A 106 -19.89 -0.08 -25.52
CA ASP A 106 -20.92 0.71 -26.21
C ASP A 106 -21.98 1.33 -25.27
N THR A 107 -21.88 1.12 -23.95
CA THR A 107 -22.81 1.72 -22.99
C THR A 107 -22.69 3.26 -22.98
N TYR A 108 -23.79 3.96 -22.72
CA TYR A 108 -23.78 5.42 -22.65
C TYR A 108 -23.36 5.92 -21.26
N THR A 109 -23.71 5.18 -20.21
CA THR A 109 -23.49 5.62 -18.83
C THR A 109 -23.00 4.50 -17.91
N VAL A 110 -22.26 4.86 -16.86
CA VAL A 110 -21.82 3.93 -15.82
C VAL A 110 -22.99 3.23 -15.11
N TYR A 111 -24.20 3.81 -15.13
CA TYR A 111 -25.38 3.23 -14.49
C TYR A 111 -25.93 2.00 -15.22
N GLU A 112 -25.48 1.72 -16.45
CA GLU A 112 -25.83 0.49 -17.18
C GLU A 112 -24.98 -0.70 -16.71
N HIS A 113 -23.94 -0.45 -15.92
CA HIS A 113 -23.04 -1.45 -15.39
C HIS A 113 -23.46 -1.96 -14.01
N LYS A 114 -22.98 -3.14 -13.64
CA LYS A 114 -23.11 -3.65 -12.27
C LYS A 114 -22.05 -3.01 -11.38
N LEU A 115 -22.39 -1.84 -10.87
CA LEU A 115 -21.50 -1.00 -10.06
C LEU A 115 -20.90 -1.70 -8.83
N ASN A 116 -21.60 -2.69 -8.27
CA ASN A 116 -21.15 -3.46 -7.11
C ASN A 116 -20.55 -4.84 -7.48
N ASP A 117 -20.30 -5.15 -8.75
CA ASP A 117 -19.59 -6.36 -9.18
C ASP A 117 -18.10 -6.04 -9.42
N TYR A 118 -17.23 -6.87 -8.85
CA TYR A 118 -15.78 -6.75 -8.96
C TYR A 118 -15.22 -8.05 -9.53
N GLN A 119 -14.35 -7.93 -10.54
CA GLN A 119 -13.61 -9.07 -11.04
C GLN A 119 -12.56 -9.51 -10.01
N TYR A 120 -12.51 -10.81 -9.74
CA TYR A 120 -11.66 -11.39 -8.70
C TYR A 120 -10.58 -12.27 -9.32
N ILE A 121 -9.32 -11.87 -9.22
CA ILE A 121 -8.17 -12.61 -9.77
C ILE A 121 -7.11 -12.83 -8.70
N LEU A 122 -6.21 -13.79 -8.91
CA LEU A 122 -5.05 -13.97 -8.04
C LEU A 122 -3.85 -13.19 -8.56
N LYS A 123 -3.09 -12.59 -7.65
CA LYS A 123 -1.74 -12.14 -7.98
C LYS A 123 -0.89 -13.35 -8.29
N ARG A 124 -0.21 -13.30 -9.43
CA ARG A 124 0.61 -14.40 -9.91
C ARG A 124 1.77 -14.72 -8.99
N LEU A 125 2.43 -13.70 -8.44
CA LEU A 125 3.48 -13.87 -7.44
C LEU A 125 2.92 -13.60 -6.03
N PRO A 126 3.01 -14.57 -5.11
CA PRO A 126 2.79 -14.29 -3.68
C PRO A 126 3.84 -13.32 -3.14
N LYS A 127 3.51 -12.61 -2.06
CA LYS A 127 4.53 -11.89 -1.29
C LYS A 127 5.51 -12.92 -0.70
N PRO A 128 6.84 -12.74 -0.86
CA PRO A 128 7.81 -13.60 -0.21
C PRO A 128 7.69 -13.43 1.31
N SER A 129 7.76 -14.54 2.05
CA SER A 129 7.92 -14.46 3.49
C SER A 129 9.36 -14.12 3.84
N LEU A 130 9.54 -13.34 4.89
CA LEU A 130 10.86 -12.97 5.41
C LEU A 130 11.25 -13.79 6.66
N ASP A 131 10.38 -14.71 7.07
CA ASP A 131 10.54 -15.64 8.18
C ASP A 131 10.66 -17.10 7.68
N ASP A 132 10.79 -18.04 8.62
CA ASP A 132 10.92 -19.47 8.32
C ASP A 132 9.58 -20.16 8.00
N ASN A 133 8.44 -19.44 8.06
CA ASN A 133 7.11 -20.02 7.84
C ASN A 133 6.90 -20.68 6.47
N PRO A 134 7.55 -20.28 5.35
CA PRO A 134 7.38 -20.95 4.06
C PRO A 134 7.71 -22.45 4.07
N GLN A 135 8.50 -22.92 5.04
CA GLN A 135 8.86 -24.33 5.16
C GLN A 135 7.68 -25.19 5.66
N THR A 136 6.75 -24.60 6.40
CA THR A 136 5.69 -25.32 7.12
C THR A 136 4.28 -24.91 6.70
N VAL A 137 4.11 -23.71 6.12
CA VAL A 137 2.81 -23.13 5.78
C VAL A 137 2.73 -22.75 4.31
N TYR A 138 1.73 -23.30 3.60
CA TYR A 138 1.39 -22.85 2.26
C TYR A 138 0.71 -21.48 2.32
N SER A 139 1.50 -20.44 2.04
CA SER A 139 1.04 -19.05 1.97
C SER A 139 -0.13 -18.90 1.00
N SER A 140 -1.19 -18.22 1.44
CA SER A 140 -2.33 -17.97 0.58
C SER A 140 -2.02 -16.95 -0.51
N PRO A 141 -2.49 -17.21 -1.75
CA PRO A 141 -2.46 -16.22 -2.80
C PRO A 141 -2.97 -14.86 -2.34
N GLN A 142 -2.37 -13.81 -2.89
CA GLN A 142 -3.00 -12.50 -2.82
C GLN A 142 -4.06 -12.40 -3.90
N ALA A 143 -5.16 -11.73 -3.61
CA ALA A 143 -6.21 -11.50 -4.57
C ALA A 143 -6.29 -10.03 -4.97
N ILE A 144 -6.78 -9.80 -6.18
CA ILE A 144 -7.16 -8.49 -6.67
C ILE A 144 -8.66 -8.54 -6.98
N ALA A 145 -9.40 -7.67 -6.32
CA ALA A 145 -10.78 -7.37 -6.67
C ALA A 145 -10.80 -6.00 -7.35
N TYR A 146 -11.19 -5.94 -8.62
CA TYR A 146 -11.14 -4.69 -9.41
C TYR A 146 -12.44 -4.45 -10.17
N GLN A 147 -12.77 -3.18 -10.38
CA GLN A 147 -13.95 -2.77 -11.13
C GLN A 147 -13.69 -2.73 -12.63
N GLU A 148 -14.79 -2.70 -13.37
CA GLU A 148 -14.76 -2.47 -14.82
C GLU A 148 -14.10 -1.13 -15.15
N LYS A 149 -13.41 -1.09 -16.28
CA LYS A 149 -12.56 0.05 -16.64
C LYS A 149 -13.36 1.34 -16.82
N LYS A 150 -14.62 1.26 -17.25
CA LYS A 150 -15.52 2.41 -17.42
C LYS A 150 -15.92 3.05 -16.09
N ILE A 151 -16.09 2.23 -15.04
CA ILE A 151 -16.32 2.72 -13.69
C ILE A 151 -15.06 3.45 -13.20
N ASN A 152 -13.88 2.85 -13.38
CA ASN A 152 -12.60 3.49 -13.02
C ASN A 152 -12.37 4.78 -13.81
N ALA A 153 -12.76 4.85 -15.08
CA ALA A 153 -12.62 6.05 -15.90
C ALA A 153 -13.40 7.24 -15.34
N LEU A 154 -14.53 6.99 -14.67
CA LEU A 154 -15.29 8.03 -13.96
C LEU A 154 -14.63 8.42 -12.63
N PHE A 155 -14.31 7.43 -11.79
CA PHE A 155 -13.93 7.70 -10.40
C PHE A 155 -12.45 7.98 -10.20
N CYS A 156 -11.53 7.39 -10.98
CA CYS A 156 -10.10 7.62 -10.82
C CYS A 156 -9.68 9.09 -11.01
N PRO A 157 -10.17 9.83 -12.02
CA PRO A 157 -9.86 11.25 -12.15
C PRO A 157 -10.36 12.07 -10.95
N VAL A 158 -11.57 11.79 -10.46
CA VAL A 158 -12.13 12.46 -9.28
C VAL A 158 -11.29 12.17 -8.05
N VAL A 159 -10.93 10.91 -7.81
CA VAL A 159 -10.09 10.51 -6.67
C VAL A 159 -8.67 11.10 -6.78
N LYS A 160 -8.12 11.25 -8.00
CA LYS A 160 -6.83 11.93 -8.21
C LYS A 160 -6.91 13.39 -7.74
N GLU A 161 -7.99 14.08 -8.05
CA GLU A 161 -8.22 15.45 -7.58
C GLU A 161 -8.46 15.53 -6.07
N ILE A 162 -9.24 14.60 -5.49
CA ILE A 162 -9.40 14.47 -4.03
C ILE A 162 -8.03 14.29 -3.34
N LYS A 163 -7.15 13.43 -3.88
CA LYS A 163 -5.79 13.24 -3.37
C LYS A 163 -5.02 14.55 -3.40
N ARG A 164 -5.04 15.25 -4.54
CA ARG A 164 -4.34 16.55 -4.70
C ARG A 164 -4.83 17.57 -3.67
N ARG A 165 -6.15 17.68 -3.48
CA ARG A 165 -6.77 18.56 -2.49
C ARG A 165 -6.33 18.21 -1.09
N LEU A 166 -6.38 16.92 -0.69
CA LEU A 166 -5.91 16.49 0.63
C LEU A 166 -4.45 16.89 0.86
N LEU A 167 -3.54 16.52 -0.06
CA LEU A 167 -2.11 16.83 0.06
C LEU A 167 -1.83 18.32 0.23
N SER A 168 -2.65 19.19 -0.37
CA SER A 168 -2.47 20.65 -0.30
C SER A 168 -2.83 21.28 1.05
N VAL A 169 -3.68 20.62 1.84
CA VAL A 169 -4.13 21.13 3.15
C VAL A 169 -3.48 20.42 4.33
N LEU A 170 -2.66 19.39 4.09
CA LEU A 170 -1.96 18.69 5.17
C LEU A 170 -0.94 19.58 5.86
N ARG A 171 -0.80 19.40 7.17
CA ARG A 171 0.29 20.00 7.93
C ARG A 171 1.64 19.50 7.40
N LYS A 172 2.66 20.35 7.49
CA LYS A 172 4.00 20.09 6.90
C LYS A 172 4.74 18.90 7.53
N ASP A 173 4.39 18.55 8.76
CA ASP A 173 4.90 17.43 9.57
C ASP A 173 4.16 16.10 9.34
N LYS A 174 3.17 16.09 8.44
CA LYS A 174 2.36 14.92 8.10
C LYS A 174 2.53 14.62 6.62
N ILE A 175 3.29 13.57 6.30
CA ILE A 175 3.67 13.25 4.91
C ILE A 175 2.94 11.98 4.48
N ILE A 176 2.18 12.08 3.39
CA ILE A 176 1.73 10.91 2.65
C ILE A 176 2.77 10.62 1.56
N TYR A 177 3.42 9.47 1.64
CA TYR A 177 4.41 9.04 0.66
C TYR A 177 3.73 8.50 -0.61
N CYS A 178 3.40 9.41 -1.50
CA CYS A 178 2.78 9.14 -2.80
C CYS A 178 3.28 10.13 -3.87
N ASP A 179 3.22 9.72 -5.14
CA ASP A 179 3.62 10.53 -6.30
C ASP A 179 5.03 11.15 -6.18
N MET A 180 5.95 10.50 -5.47
CA MET A 180 7.30 10.99 -5.24
C MET A 180 8.33 9.85 -5.20
N THR A 181 9.59 10.17 -5.47
CA THR A 181 10.70 9.21 -5.41
C THR A 181 11.24 9.08 -3.98
N PRO A 182 12.01 8.02 -3.67
CA PRO A 182 12.70 7.93 -2.38
C PRO A 182 13.58 9.16 -2.10
N GLU A 183 14.31 9.67 -3.09
CA GLU A 183 15.15 10.87 -2.96
C GLU A 183 14.33 12.12 -2.63
N THR A 184 13.14 12.26 -3.22
CA THR A 184 12.24 13.38 -2.88
C THR A 184 11.80 13.30 -1.42
N LEU A 185 11.52 12.08 -0.91
CA LEU A 185 11.20 11.89 0.50
C LEU A 185 12.41 12.19 1.39
N GLU A 186 13.62 11.77 1.02
CA GLU A 186 14.87 12.11 1.73
C GLU A 186 15.04 13.63 1.84
N GLU A 187 14.86 14.37 0.75
CA GLU A 187 14.94 15.84 0.72
C GLU A 187 13.93 16.48 1.68
N ILE A 188 12.66 16.03 1.61
CA ILE A 188 11.60 16.53 2.50
C ILE A 188 11.94 16.23 3.97
N MET A 189 12.40 15.01 4.27
CA MET A 189 12.79 14.59 5.61
C MET A 189 13.95 15.43 6.14
N ASN A 190 15.00 15.62 5.34
CA ASN A 190 16.17 16.42 5.70
C ASN A 190 15.81 17.89 5.93
N LEU A 191 14.87 18.44 5.16
CA LEU A 191 14.40 19.81 5.30
C LEU A 191 13.50 20.02 6.53
N ARG A 192 12.50 19.15 6.70
CA ARG A 192 11.41 19.36 7.68
C ARG A 192 11.66 18.66 9.01
N PHE A 193 12.47 17.61 9.01
CA PHE A 193 12.75 16.80 10.19
C PHE A 193 14.19 16.29 10.20
N PRO A 194 15.20 17.18 10.25
CA PRO A 194 16.61 16.78 10.12
C PRO A 194 17.03 15.77 11.20
N VAL A 195 18.04 14.94 10.89
CA VAL A 195 18.56 13.87 11.78
C VAL A 195 18.89 14.38 13.20
N LYS A 196 19.38 15.63 13.33
CA LYS A 196 19.59 16.26 14.63
C LYS A 196 18.32 16.34 15.48
N ASN A 197 17.19 16.73 14.89
CA ASN A 197 15.91 16.76 15.59
C ASN A 197 15.46 15.34 15.96
N TYR A 198 15.67 14.37 15.07
CA TYR A 198 15.40 12.97 15.37
C TYR A 198 16.17 12.49 16.61
N LYS A 199 17.49 12.72 16.66
CA LYS A 199 18.33 12.28 17.78
C LYS A 199 18.04 13.02 19.10
N GLN A 200 17.57 14.27 19.04
CA GLN A 200 17.41 15.12 20.23
C GLN A 200 15.98 15.18 20.77
N LYS A 201 14.97 15.04 19.92
CA LYS A 201 13.56 15.33 20.25
C LYS A 201 12.66 14.11 20.20
N VAL A 202 13.07 13.03 19.53
CA VAL A 202 12.22 11.84 19.42
C VAL A 202 12.37 11.01 20.67
N PHE A 203 11.25 10.85 21.37
CA PHE A 203 11.15 9.94 22.50
C PHE A 203 11.03 8.50 22.01
N ARG A 204 10.14 8.27 21.04
CA ARG A 204 9.82 6.92 20.55
C ARG A 204 9.45 6.93 19.08
N ARG A 205 9.87 5.89 18.37
CA ARG A 205 9.37 5.54 17.03
C ARG A 205 8.22 4.55 17.19
N VAL A 206 7.11 4.81 16.52
CA VAL A 206 5.94 3.94 16.55
C VAL A 206 5.72 3.41 15.14
N GLU A 207 6.04 2.14 14.95
CA GLU A 207 5.73 1.35 13.77
C GLU A 207 4.63 0.35 14.16
N ILE A 208 3.48 0.41 13.48
CA ILE A 208 2.36 -0.49 13.73
C ILE A 208 2.09 -1.28 12.46
N ASP A 209 2.13 -2.60 12.59
CA ASP A 209 1.78 -3.54 11.52
C ASP A 209 0.33 -3.98 11.70
N PHE A 210 -0.49 -3.78 10.67
CA PHE A 210 -1.89 -4.17 10.68
C PHE A 210 -2.13 -5.45 9.91
N SER A 211 -2.58 -6.48 10.61
CA SER A 211 -3.00 -7.73 10.01
C SER A 211 -4.37 -7.59 9.37
N LYS A 212 -4.52 -8.13 8.15
CA LYS A 212 -5.82 -8.24 7.44
C LYS A 212 -6.52 -6.89 7.26
N TYR A 213 -5.75 -5.80 7.11
CA TYR A 213 -6.23 -4.42 7.09
C TYR A 213 -7.44 -4.20 6.17
N ASP A 214 -7.29 -4.48 4.87
CA ASP A 214 -8.34 -4.27 3.84
C ASP A 214 -9.67 -4.95 4.17
N LYS A 215 -9.60 -6.21 4.62
CA LYS A 215 -10.80 -7.04 4.85
C LYS A 215 -11.46 -6.80 6.19
N SER A 216 -10.77 -6.12 7.11
CA SER A 216 -11.27 -5.82 8.45
C SER A 216 -12.01 -4.48 8.49
N GLN A 217 -11.85 -3.66 7.45
CA GLN A 217 -12.65 -2.44 7.24
C GLN A 217 -14.14 -2.78 7.13
N SER A 218 -14.94 -2.11 7.97
CA SER A 218 -16.38 -2.32 8.14
C SER A 218 -17.18 -1.12 7.64
N GLU A 219 -18.47 -1.05 8.01
CA GLU A 219 -19.34 0.10 7.73
C GLU A 219 -18.72 1.43 8.18
N LEU A 220 -18.03 1.43 9.32
CA LEU A 220 -17.35 2.61 9.86
C LEU A 220 -16.31 3.17 8.88
N ALA A 221 -15.54 2.29 8.22
CA ALA A 221 -14.53 2.70 7.26
C ALA A 221 -15.16 3.40 6.04
N LEU A 222 -16.28 2.87 5.53
CA LEU A 222 -17.02 3.49 4.44
C LEU A 222 -17.64 4.83 4.86
N ALA A 223 -18.21 4.91 6.06
CA ALA A 223 -18.78 6.15 6.58
C ALA A 223 -17.73 7.25 6.75
N LEU A 224 -16.57 6.93 7.34
CA LEU A 224 -15.45 7.86 7.47
C LEU A 224 -14.92 8.31 6.11
N GLU A 225 -14.79 7.40 5.15
CA GLU A 225 -14.38 7.74 3.79
C GLU A 225 -15.36 8.73 3.15
N VAL A 226 -16.67 8.49 3.26
CA VAL A 226 -17.69 9.38 2.70
C VAL A 226 -17.59 10.79 3.28
N GLU A 227 -17.38 10.94 4.59
CA GLU A 227 -17.20 12.25 5.21
C GLU A 227 -15.95 12.98 4.66
N ILE A 228 -14.82 12.27 4.54
CA ILE A 228 -13.60 12.85 3.96
C ILE A 228 -13.79 13.23 2.49
N LEU A 229 -14.47 12.40 1.71
CA LEU A 229 -14.82 12.71 0.33
C LEU A 229 -15.65 13.99 0.25
N ILE A 230 -16.67 14.14 1.08
CA ILE A 230 -17.51 15.35 1.14
C ILE A 230 -16.68 16.57 1.52
N MET A 231 -15.82 16.46 2.55
CA MET A 231 -14.95 17.56 2.99
C MET A 231 -14.00 18.03 1.88
N LEU A 232 -13.50 17.12 1.06
CA LEU A 232 -12.59 17.44 -0.04
C LEU A 232 -13.31 17.83 -1.34
N GLY A 233 -14.65 17.94 -1.31
CA GLY A 233 -15.45 18.39 -2.44
C GLY A 233 -15.77 17.30 -3.46
N PHE A 234 -15.88 16.04 -3.04
CA PHE A 234 -16.37 14.98 -3.92
C PHE A 234 -17.80 15.31 -4.41
N PRO A 235 -18.15 15.00 -5.68
CA PRO A 235 -19.45 15.37 -6.22
C PRO A 235 -20.59 14.73 -5.40
N VAL A 236 -21.45 15.54 -4.79
CA VAL A 236 -22.51 15.04 -3.88
C VAL A 236 -23.47 14.09 -4.60
N LYS A 237 -23.70 14.32 -5.90
CA LYS A 237 -24.54 13.46 -6.76
C LYS A 237 -24.00 12.04 -6.91
N LEU A 238 -22.69 11.83 -6.72
CA LEU A 238 -22.04 10.53 -6.83
C LEU A 238 -21.92 9.80 -5.48
N ILE A 239 -22.20 10.43 -4.35
CA ILE A 239 -22.12 9.80 -3.02
C ILE A 239 -23.03 8.56 -2.91
N PRO A 240 -24.32 8.59 -3.30
CA PRO A 240 -25.16 7.39 -3.23
C PRO A 240 -24.64 6.24 -4.10
N VAL A 241 -24.05 6.58 -5.26
CA VAL A 241 -23.42 5.63 -6.18
C VAL A 241 -22.22 4.98 -5.52
N TRP A 242 -21.36 5.80 -4.89
CA TRP A 242 -20.19 5.36 -4.14
C TRP A 242 -20.56 4.40 -3.02
N ILE A 243 -21.55 4.75 -2.20
CA ILE A 243 -22.04 3.89 -1.12
C ILE A 243 -22.60 2.58 -1.68
N HIS A 244 -23.37 2.63 -2.77
CA HIS A 244 -23.92 1.43 -3.40
C HIS A 244 -22.84 0.47 -3.91
N MET A 245 -21.79 0.99 -4.53
CA MET A 245 -20.64 0.19 -5.01
C MET A 245 -19.96 -0.57 -3.86
N HIS A 246 -19.86 0.06 -2.69
CA HIS A 246 -19.03 -0.40 -1.59
C HIS A 246 -19.76 -1.15 -0.47
N ASN A 247 -21.07 -0.95 -0.31
CA ASN A 247 -21.84 -1.57 0.77
C ASN A 247 -21.85 -3.10 0.69
N ILE A 248 -22.49 -3.66 -0.33
CA ILE A 248 -22.51 -5.12 -0.59
C ILE A 248 -22.02 -5.34 -2.01
N SER A 249 -20.84 -5.94 -2.13
CA SER A 249 -20.19 -6.18 -3.41
C SER A 249 -20.11 -7.68 -3.72
N THR A 250 -20.16 -7.99 -5.01
CA THR A 250 -19.97 -9.34 -5.52
C THR A 250 -18.56 -9.46 -6.09
N LEU A 251 -17.84 -10.51 -5.70
CA LEU A 251 -16.54 -10.87 -6.26
C LEU A 251 -16.73 -12.01 -7.24
N THR A 252 -16.41 -11.79 -8.51
CA THR A 252 -16.68 -12.74 -9.60
C THR A 252 -15.38 -13.15 -10.30
N ASN A 253 -15.13 -14.45 -10.39
CA ASN A 253 -14.10 -15.02 -11.27
C ASN A 253 -14.79 -15.98 -12.24
N ARG A 254 -14.94 -15.56 -13.50
CA ARG A 254 -15.69 -16.34 -14.50
C ARG A 254 -14.88 -17.55 -15.00
N ASP A 255 -13.57 -17.40 -15.15
CA ASP A 255 -12.69 -18.44 -15.69
C ASP A 255 -12.67 -19.70 -14.82
N GLU A 256 -12.64 -19.51 -13.50
CA GLU A 256 -12.62 -20.61 -12.52
C GLU A 256 -14.01 -20.91 -11.91
N GLY A 257 -15.06 -20.26 -12.43
CA GLY A 257 -16.44 -20.48 -11.97
C GLY A 257 -16.66 -20.17 -10.49
N PHE A 258 -16.20 -19.00 -10.01
CA PHE A 258 -16.37 -18.56 -8.63
C PHE A 258 -17.18 -17.26 -8.52
N LYS A 259 -18.03 -17.19 -7.49
CA LYS A 259 -18.76 -15.98 -7.10
C LYS A 259 -18.90 -15.93 -5.58
N GLY A 260 -18.47 -14.83 -4.97
CA GLY A 260 -18.58 -14.56 -3.53
C GLY A 260 -19.21 -13.21 -3.26
N LYS A 261 -19.74 -13.00 -2.05
CA LYS A 261 -20.25 -11.70 -1.61
C LYS A 261 -19.44 -11.19 -0.44
N VAL A 262 -19.11 -9.90 -0.46
CA VAL A 262 -18.41 -9.20 0.62
C VAL A 262 -19.17 -7.93 1.01
N GLN A 263 -18.99 -7.50 2.24
CA GLN A 263 -19.63 -6.29 2.76
C GLN A 263 -18.57 -5.29 3.22
N TYR A 264 -18.66 -4.04 2.76
CA TYR A 264 -17.82 -2.86 3.08
C TYR A 264 -16.32 -2.92 2.79
N GLN A 265 -15.72 -4.11 2.74
CA GLN A 265 -14.27 -4.32 2.63
C GLN A 265 -13.61 -3.48 1.55
N ARG A 266 -12.37 -3.05 1.81
CA ARG A 266 -11.53 -2.45 0.78
C ARG A 266 -11.18 -3.48 -0.28
N LYS A 267 -11.34 -3.10 -1.55
CA LYS A 267 -10.90 -3.90 -2.69
C LYS A 267 -9.60 -3.30 -3.23
N SER A 268 -8.63 -4.15 -3.57
CA SER A 268 -7.28 -3.73 -3.94
C SER A 268 -7.13 -3.18 -5.36
N GLY A 269 -8.18 -3.28 -6.19
CA GLY A 269 -8.27 -2.69 -7.53
C GLY A 269 -9.35 -1.61 -7.64
N ASP A 270 -9.72 -1.01 -6.52
CA ASP A 270 -10.65 0.11 -6.44
C ASP A 270 -9.94 1.46 -6.66
N ALA A 271 -10.65 2.46 -7.19
CA ALA A 271 -10.09 3.80 -7.43
C ALA A 271 -9.53 4.45 -6.15
N MET A 272 -10.15 4.17 -5.00
CA MET A 272 -9.77 4.75 -3.71
C MET A 272 -8.86 3.82 -2.89
N THR A 273 -8.33 2.73 -3.47
CA THR A 273 -7.52 1.74 -2.74
C THR A 273 -6.41 2.36 -1.90
N PHE A 274 -5.50 3.09 -2.54
CA PHE A 274 -4.35 3.66 -1.86
C PHE A 274 -4.76 4.78 -0.89
N LEU A 275 -5.52 5.75 -1.38
CA LEU A 275 -5.88 6.94 -0.60
C LEU A 275 -6.84 6.60 0.54
N GLY A 276 -7.87 5.79 0.29
CA GLY A 276 -8.82 5.35 1.30
C GLY A 276 -8.16 4.54 2.42
N ASN A 277 -7.21 3.66 2.09
CA ASN A 277 -6.41 2.97 3.11
C ASN A 277 -5.58 3.95 3.94
N THR A 278 -4.92 4.90 3.28
CA THR A 278 -4.09 5.92 3.94
C THR A 278 -4.92 6.79 4.89
N VAL A 279 -6.06 7.31 4.42
CA VAL A 279 -6.96 8.15 5.21
C VAL A 279 -7.56 7.38 6.38
N TYR A 280 -7.99 6.13 6.17
CA TYR A 280 -8.49 5.30 7.25
C TYR A 280 -7.42 5.05 8.32
N LEU A 281 -6.16 4.85 7.91
CA LEU A 281 -5.02 4.71 8.82
C LEU A 281 -4.80 6.00 9.60
N MET A 282 -4.75 7.14 8.93
CA MET A 282 -4.59 8.45 9.55
C MET A 282 -5.68 8.71 10.60
N ILE A 283 -6.96 8.50 10.26
CA ILE A 283 -8.07 8.67 11.21
C ILE A 283 -7.93 7.72 12.40
N SER A 284 -7.59 6.45 12.16
CA SER A 284 -7.39 5.47 13.21
C SER A 284 -6.26 5.90 14.16
N MET A 285 -5.15 6.39 13.61
CA MET A 285 -3.99 6.86 14.37
C MET A 285 -4.31 8.14 15.17
N ALA A 286 -4.98 9.13 14.58
CA ALA A 286 -5.42 10.32 15.34
C ALA A 286 -6.42 9.97 16.45
N THR A 287 -7.29 9.00 16.19
CA THR A 287 -8.31 8.59 17.17
C THR A 287 -7.69 7.89 18.38
N VAL A 288 -6.78 6.94 18.13
CA VAL A 288 -6.18 6.08 19.17
C VAL A 288 -4.96 6.72 19.83
N LEU A 289 -4.10 7.39 19.05
CA LEU A 289 -2.81 7.89 19.53
C LEU A 289 -2.76 9.41 19.70
N ASP A 290 -3.59 10.17 18.99
CA ASP A 290 -3.49 11.64 18.92
C ASP A 290 -2.07 12.12 18.57
N VAL A 291 -1.74 12.07 17.29
CA VAL A 291 -0.40 12.33 16.71
C VAL A 291 -0.19 13.79 16.27
N LYS A 292 -0.98 14.73 16.79
CA LYS A 292 -0.98 16.14 16.38
C LYS A 292 0.40 16.78 16.41
N GLU A 293 1.16 16.53 17.48
CA GLU A 293 2.50 17.09 17.72
C GLU A 293 3.64 16.24 17.13
N ASP A 294 3.34 15.04 16.63
CA ASP A 294 4.34 14.07 16.18
C ASP A 294 4.71 14.28 14.71
N PHE A 295 5.89 13.84 14.26
CA PHE A 295 6.19 13.81 12.83
C PHE A 295 5.75 12.46 12.24
N CYS A 296 4.96 12.45 11.17
CA CYS A 296 4.33 11.22 10.69
C CYS A 296 4.52 10.99 9.19
N LEU A 297 4.80 9.74 8.83
CA LEU A 297 4.79 9.23 7.47
C LEU A 297 3.65 8.22 7.30
N PHE A 298 2.91 8.30 6.21
CA PHE A 298 1.79 7.41 5.88
C PHE A 298 1.83 6.94 4.42
N SER A 299 1.44 5.69 4.16
CA SER A 299 1.32 5.14 2.81
C SER A 299 0.49 3.86 2.82
N GLY A 300 -0.79 3.96 2.41
CA GLY A 300 -1.71 2.83 2.46
C GLY A 300 -1.93 2.37 3.91
N ASP A 301 -1.58 1.13 4.20
CA ASP A 301 -1.60 0.51 5.53
C ASP A 301 -0.29 0.70 6.33
N ASP A 302 0.79 1.21 5.71
CA ASP A 302 2.06 1.47 6.38
C ASP A 302 2.08 2.87 7.04
N SER A 303 2.63 2.96 8.25
CA SER A 303 2.92 4.23 8.93
C SER A 303 4.23 4.22 9.70
N MET A 304 4.81 5.41 9.88
CA MET A 304 5.92 5.65 10.80
C MET A 304 5.65 6.94 11.56
N VAL A 305 5.57 6.86 12.90
CA VAL A 305 5.33 8.02 13.77
C VAL A 305 6.55 8.26 14.64
N PHE A 306 7.15 9.44 14.51
CA PHE A 306 8.22 9.92 15.37
C PHE A 306 7.60 10.75 16.50
N THR A 307 7.42 10.10 17.65
CA THR A 307 6.72 10.68 18.79
C THR A 307 7.63 11.68 19.50
N LEU A 308 7.14 12.91 19.70
CA LEU A 308 7.87 14.00 20.35
C LEU A 308 7.52 14.16 21.84
N LYS A 309 6.70 13.25 22.36
CA LYS A 309 6.34 13.13 23.77
C LYS A 309 6.39 11.67 24.21
N ASP A 310 6.56 11.46 25.51
CA ASP A 310 6.36 10.13 26.06
C ASP A 310 4.86 9.81 26.06
N ARG A 311 4.50 8.65 25.51
CA ARG A 311 3.11 8.19 25.38
C ARG A 311 3.05 6.72 25.74
N ASP A 312 2.13 6.40 26.63
CA ASP A 312 1.75 5.02 26.90
C ASP A 312 0.98 4.45 25.70
N LEU A 313 1.45 3.31 25.20
CA LEU A 313 0.88 2.60 24.06
C LEU A 313 0.26 1.25 24.46
N GLU A 314 0.23 0.92 25.75
CA GLU A 314 -0.20 -0.39 26.25
C GLU A 314 -1.60 -0.75 25.75
N ASP A 315 -2.56 0.17 25.89
CA ASP A 315 -3.95 -0.06 25.45
C ASP A 315 -4.20 0.24 23.97
N ALA A 316 -3.26 0.85 23.25
CA ALA A 316 -3.48 1.33 21.89
C ALA A 316 -3.93 0.21 20.95
N MET A 317 -3.30 -0.98 21.06
CA MET A 317 -3.64 -2.14 20.24
C MET A 317 -5.07 -2.62 20.50
N GLN A 318 -5.53 -2.58 21.76
CA GLN A 318 -6.89 -2.92 22.13
C GLN A 318 -7.90 -1.89 21.58
N TYR A 319 -7.55 -0.60 21.55
CA TYR A 319 -8.39 0.42 20.93
C TYR A 319 -8.51 0.25 19.41
N PHE A 320 -7.41 -0.06 18.71
CA PHE A 320 -7.49 -0.40 17.28
C PHE A 320 -8.42 -1.58 17.01
N ALA A 321 -8.32 -2.63 17.83
CA ALA A 321 -9.16 -3.81 17.73
C ALA A 321 -10.64 -3.50 18.01
N SER A 322 -10.93 -2.86 19.14
CA SER A 322 -12.31 -2.63 19.63
C SER A 322 -13.07 -1.53 18.88
N VAL A 323 -12.37 -0.53 18.33
CA VAL A 323 -12.97 0.61 17.62
C VAL A 323 -12.90 0.44 16.10
N PHE A 324 -11.79 -0.01 15.55
CA PHE A 324 -11.58 -0.05 14.10
C PHE A 324 -11.63 -1.47 13.51
N ASN A 325 -11.86 -2.48 14.35
CA ASN A 325 -11.77 -3.90 13.98
C ASN A 325 -10.38 -4.26 13.43
N LEU A 326 -9.34 -3.55 13.85
CA LEU A 326 -7.98 -3.70 13.33
C LEU A 326 -7.11 -4.54 14.27
N GLU A 327 -6.56 -5.63 13.75
CA GLU A 327 -5.57 -6.44 14.44
C GLU A 327 -4.19 -5.78 14.26
N ALA A 328 -3.74 -5.07 15.30
CA ALA A 328 -2.52 -4.27 15.28
C ALA A 328 -1.41 -4.91 16.11
N LYS A 329 -0.18 -4.80 15.62
CA LYS A 329 1.03 -5.20 16.36
C LYS A 329 2.02 -4.05 16.37
N LEU A 330 2.44 -3.65 17.57
CA LEU A 330 3.52 -2.69 17.73
C LEU A 330 4.86 -3.35 17.41
N LEU A 331 5.64 -2.71 16.56
CA LEU A 331 6.97 -3.14 16.15
C LEU A 331 8.02 -2.21 16.77
N GLU A 332 8.95 -2.81 17.52
CA GLU A 332 9.99 -2.06 18.23
C GLU A 332 11.37 -2.39 17.67
N TYR A 333 11.84 -1.50 16.80
CA TYR A 333 13.16 -1.57 16.20
C TYR A 333 13.93 -0.27 16.43
N LYS A 334 15.26 -0.37 16.43
CA LYS A 334 16.19 0.75 16.60
C LYS A 334 16.19 1.69 15.41
N ILE A 335 16.13 1.11 14.21
CA ILE A 335 16.18 1.85 12.95
C ILE A 335 14.77 1.93 12.35
N PRO A 336 14.27 3.13 11.99
CA PRO A 336 12.96 3.26 11.38
C PRO A 336 12.88 2.51 10.05
N TYR A 337 11.75 1.83 9.83
CA TYR A 337 11.45 1.11 8.60
C TYR A 337 10.09 1.57 8.06
N PHE A 338 10.04 1.96 6.79
CA PHE A 338 8.83 2.50 6.18
C PHE A 338 8.75 2.12 4.71
N CYS A 339 7.58 1.64 4.25
CA CYS A 339 7.34 1.22 2.87
C CYS A 339 8.41 0.26 2.30
N SER A 340 8.77 -0.76 3.10
CA SER A 340 9.80 -1.74 2.76
C SER A 340 11.22 -1.18 2.57
N LYS A 341 11.55 -0.06 3.21
CA LYS A 341 12.88 0.56 3.18
C LYS A 341 13.32 0.92 4.59
N PHE A 342 14.62 0.80 4.84
CA PHE A 342 15.25 1.38 6.02
C PHE A 342 15.40 2.88 5.82
N LEU A 343 15.07 3.65 6.84
CA LEU A 343 15.28 5.08 6.87
C LEU A 343 16.46 5.36 7.82
N LEU A 344 17.66 5.44 7.25
CA LEU A 344 18.91 5.54 7.99
C LEU A 344 19.20 6.98 8.41
N PRO A 345 19.41 7.26 9.71
CA PRO A 345 19.76 8.58 10.21
C PRO A 345 21.28 8.80 10.23
N SER A 346 21.86 9.24 9.11
CA SER A 346 23.31 9.53 9.02
C SER A 346 23.63 10.95 9.51
N ASP A 347 24.66 11.10 10.35
CA ASP A 347 25.14 12.42 10.78
C ASP A 347 25.81 13.21 9.64
N LEU A 348 26.41 12.51 8.69
CA LEU A 348 27.12 13.12 7.57
C LEU A 348 26.19 13.41 6.38
N LEU A 349 25.29 12.49 6.09
CA LEU A 349 24.49 12.50 4.87
C LEU A 349 23.02 12.85 5.10
N GLY A 350 22.58 12.96 6.36
CA GLY A 350 21.18 13.13 6.71
C GLY A 350 20.39 11.83 6.59
N TRP A 351 19.10 11.94 6.33
CA TRP A 351 18.22 10.82 6.07
C TRP A 351 18.50 10.19 4.71
N ILE A 352 18.65 8.87 4.70
CA ILE A 352 18.80 8.06 3.48
C ILE A 352 17.81 6.91 3.53
N LEU A 353 17.06 6.72 2.44
CA LEU A 353 16.22 5.55 2.24
C LEU A 353 17.02 4.45 1.53
N VAL A 354 17.09 3.29 2.19
CA VAL A 354 17.83 2.14 1.70
C VAL A 354 16.86 0.97 1.51
N PRO A 355 16.89 0.26 0.37
CA PRO A 355 16.04 -0.90 0.18
C PRO A 355 16.34 -1.97 1.24
N ASP A 356 15.31 -2.70 1.61
CA ASP A 356 15.45 -3.92 2.42
C ASP A 356 16.25 -4.97 1.63
N VAL A 357 17.52 -5.12 1.99
CA VAL A 357 18.46 -6.04 1.32
C VAL A 357 18.04 -7.49 1.52
N TRP A 358 17.46 -7.86 2.67
CA TRP A 358 17.04 -9.24 2.94
C TRP A 358 15.94 -9.64 1.98
N LYS A 359 14.92 -8.78 1.87
CA LYS A 359 13.83 -8.93 0.93
C LYS A 359 14.29 -8.91 -0.53
N LEU A 360 15.28 -8.08 -0.84
CA LEU A 360 15.87 -8.01 -2.18
C LEU A 360 16.58 -9.33 -2.54
N MET A 361 17.42 -9.87 -1.66
CA MET A 361 18.10 -11.15 -1.86
C MET A 361 17.11 -12.28 -2.12
N ILE A 362 16.02 -12.35 -1.35
CA ILE A 362 14.96 -13.34 -1.61
C ILE A 362 14.38 -13.15 -3.01
N LYS A 363 14.02 -11.91 -3.39
CA LYS A 363 13.44 -11.63 -4.72
C LYS A 363 14.38 -11.91 -5.90
N LEU A 364 15.70 -11.95 -5.70
CA LEU A 364 16.63 -12.33 -6.77
C LEU A 364 16.46 -13.81 -7.18
N GLY A 365 15.93 -14.66 -6.31
CA GLY A 365 15.59 -16.05 -6.64
C GLY A 365 14.23 -16.24 -7.33
N ARG A 366 13.66 -15.20 -7.93
CA ARG A 366 12.38 -15.28 -8.65
C ARG A 366 12.45 -16.19 -9.89
N SER A 367 11.29 -16.67 -10.32
CA SER A 367 11.12 -17.67 -11.41
C SER A 367 9.94 -17.35 -12.33
N ASP A 368 9.70 -16.06 -12.56
CA ASP A 368 8.52 -15.56 -13.30
C ASP A 368 8.87 -14.55 -14.40
N LEU A 369 10.15 -14.43 -14.74
CA LEU A 369 10.64 -13.69 -15.91
C LEU A 369 10.43 -14.56 -17.16
N TRP A 370 9.84 -14.01 -18.22
CA TRP A 370 9.38 -14.82 -19.38
C TRP A 370 10.43 -14.91 -20.47
N ASP A 371 11.24 -13.87 -20.63
CA ASP A 371 12.28 -13.75 -21.63
C ASP A 371 13.40 -12.80 -21.15
N GLU A 372 14.44 -12.67 -21.98
CA GLU A 372 15.59 -11.80 -21.71
C GLU A 372 15.20 -10.31 -21.66
N GLU A 373 14.15 -9.90 -22.39
CA GLU A 373 13.69 -8.51 -22.40
C GLU A 373 13.06 -8.14 -21.06
N HIS A 374 12.15 -8.96 -20.54
CA HIS A 374 11.59 -8.81 -19.20
C HIS A 374 12.67 -8.88 -18.12
N ALA A 375 13.69 -9.74 -18.28
CA ALA A 375 14.83 -9.77 -17.36
C ALA A 375 15.66 -8.46 -17.40
N LYS A 376 15.84 -7.88 -18.59
CA LYS A 376 16.52 -6.59 -18.77
C LYS A 376 15.73 -5.44 -18.13
N GLU A 377 14.41 -5.40 -18.31
CA GLU A 377 13.54 -4.42 -17.65
C GLU A 377 13.62 -4.54 -16.13
N TYR A 378 13.58 -5.78 -15.61
CA TYR A 378 13.73 -6.01 -14.18
C TYR A 378 15.10 -5.57 -13.66
N ARG A 379 16.18 -5.81 -14.41
CA ARG A 379 17.52 -5.30 -14.09
C ARG A 379 17.56 -3.78 -13.99
N ILE A 380 16.94 -3.07 -14.93
CA ILE A 380 16.89 -1.59 -14.91
C ILE A 380 16.22 -1.11 -13.62
N SER A 381 15.06 -1.70 -13.27
CA SER A 381 14.38 -1.38 -12.01
C SER A 381 15.22 -1.69 -10.76
N LEU A 382 16.02 -2.76 -10.79
CA LEU A 382 16.94 -3.10 -9.71
C LEU A 382 18.08 -2.10 -9.57
N ILE A 383 18.64 -1.58 -10.68
CA ILE A 383 19.69 -0.54 -10.65
C ILE A 383 19.22 0.71 -9.90
N ASP A 384 17.98 1.14 -10.15
CA ASP A 384 17.39 2.28 -9.45
C ASP A 384 17.16 1.96 -7.98
N THR A 385 16.60 0.78 -7.70
CA THR A 385 16.29 0.33 -6.32
C THR A 385 17.55 0.22 -5.45
N THR A 386 18.68 -0.23 -6.01
CA THR A 386 19.92 -0.49 -5.26
C THR A 386 20.92 0.65 -5.31
N LYS A 387 20.57 1.80 -5.89
CA LYS A 387 21.47 2.94 -6.06
C LYS A 387 22.16 3.36 -4.77
N SER A 388 21.44 3.40 -3.64
CA SER A 388 22.01 3.76 -2.33
C SER A 388 23.05 2.75 -1.81
N LEU A 389 23.00 1.50 -2.25
CA LEU A 389 24.00 0.48 -1.88
C LEU A 389 25.38 0.74 -2.49
N GLY A 390 25.52 1.68 -3.42
CA GLY A 390 26.82 2.10 -3.96
C GLY A 390 27.63 2.98 -3.02
N ASN A 391 27.06 3.41 -1.89
CA ASN A 391 27.72 4.27 -0.92
C ASN A 391 28.17 3.48 0.31
N GLU A 392 29.45 3.19 0.43
CA GLU A 392 29.98 2.38 1.54
C GLU A 392 29.84 3.07 2.91
N LEU A 393 29.66 4.40 2.94
CA LEU A 393 29.49 5.15 4.19
C LEU A 393 28.22 4.77 4.96
N ILE A 394 27.24 4.14 4.31
CA ILE A 394 25.99 3.72 4.96
C ILE A 394 26.03 2.28 5.48
N TYR A 395 27.11 1.53 5.23
CA TYR A 395 27.14 0.09 5.50
C TYR A 395 27.11 -0.25 6.99
N GLU A 396 27.71 0.58 7.84
CA GLU A 396 27.69 0.37 9.30
C GLU A 396 26.27 0.55 9.85
N ASP A 397 25.62 1.65 9.51
CA ASP A 397 24.22 1.94 9.89
C ASP A 397 23.26 0.87 9.33
N LEU A 398 23.49 0.42 8.10
CA LEU A 398 22.68 -0.63 7.47
C LEU A 398 22.91 -2.01 8.10
N ASP A 399 24.15 -2.36 8.48
CA ASP A 399 24.47 -3.58 9.22
C ASP A 399 23.70 -3.58 10.55
N GLU A 400 23.71 -2.48 11.32
CA GLU A 400 22.93 -2.38 12.58
C GLU A 400 21.42 -2.56 12.32
N ALA A 401 20.88 -1.89 11.30
CA ALA A 401 19.47 -2.00 10.93
C ALA A 401 19.06 -3.44 10.60
N MET A 402 19.90 -4.16 9.86
CA MET A 402 19.64 -5.54 9.43
C MET A 402 19.76 -6.54 10.58
N ILE A 403 20.80 -6.38 11.42
CA ILE A 403 20.97 -7.19 12.64
C ILE A 403 19.77 -7.00 13.56
N ASP A 404 19.31 -5.77 13.77
CA ASP A 404 18.18 -5.50 14.64
C ASP A 404 16.85 -6.02 14.06
N ARG A 405 16.60 -5.82 12.76
CA ARG A 405 15.32 -6.21 12.13
C ARG A 405 15.17 -7.73 12.02
N TYR A 406 16.21 -8.42 11.56
CA TYR A 406 16.16 -9.86 11.25
C TYR A 406 16.83 -10.74 12.30
N LYS A 407 17.43 -10.15 13.34
CA LYS A 407 18.14 -10.87 14.43
C LYS A 407 19.23 -11.81 13.91
N ILE A 408 19.92 -11.40 12.84
CA ILE A 408 21.05 -12.13 12.26
C ILE A 408 22.32 -11.91 13.09
N SER A 409 23.25 -12.86 13.04
CA SER A 409 24.47 -12.88 13.88
C SER A 409 25.55 -11.89 13.44
N SER A 410 25.53 -11.47 12.18
CA SER A 410 26.50 -10.54 11.61
C SER A 410 25.88 -9.70 10.50
N GLY A 411 26.53 -8.56 10.22
CA GLY A 411 26.17 -7.69 9.12
C GLY A 411 26.35 -8.33 7.75
N LEU A 412 25.80 -7.67 6.72
CA LEU A 412 25.74 -8.16 5.34
C LEU A 412 26.50 -7.24 4.37
N ARG A 413 27.46 -6.45 4.86
CA ARG A 413 28.30 -5.53 4.06
C ARG A 413 28.76 -6.05 2.70
N TYR A 414 29.25 -7.29 2.64
CA TYR A 414 29.74 -7.89 1.40
C TYR A 414 28.60 -8.14 0.41
N CYS A 415 27.40 -8.48 0.91
CA CYS A 415 26.20 -8.65 0.08
C CYS A 415 25.74 -7.33 -0.51
N TYR A 416 25.85 -6.20 0.22
CA TYR A 416 25.45 -4.89 -0.28
C TYR A 416 26.21 -4.52 -1.56
N SER A 417 27.54 -4.57 -1.48
CA SER A 417 28.43 -4.29 -2.60
C SER A 417 28.25 -5.32 -3.73
N ALA A 418 28.16 -6.62 -3.40
CA ALA A 418 27.96 -7.67 -4.39
C ALA A 418 26.66 -7.48 -5.18
N ILE A 419 25.55 -7.14 -4.52
CA ILE A 419 24.27 -6.88 -5.19
C ILE A 419 24.38 -5.63 -6.07
N TYR A 420 24.97 -4.55 -5.57
CA TYR A 420 25.15 -3.31 -6.31
C TYR A 420 25.90 -3.54 -7.64
N TRP A 421 27.01 -4.30 -7.59
CA TRP A 421 27.79 -4.62 -8.80
C TRP A 421 27.11 -5.66 -9.69
N LEU A 422 26.48 -6.69 -9.12
CA LEU A 422 25.77 -7.73 -9.86
C LEU A 422 24.70 -7.15 -10.78
N VAL A 423 23.88 -6.21 -10.29
CA VAL A 423 22.79 -5.65 -11.11
C VAL A 423 23.30 -4.66 -12.16
N ARG A 424 24.50 -4.08 -11.96
CA ARG A 424 25.10 -3.12 -12.90
C ARG A 424 25.89 -3.81 -14.02
N ASP A 425 26.45 -4.99 -13.78
CA ASP A 425 27.08 -5.78 -14.85
C ASP A 425 26.04 -6.63 -15.57
N GLU A 426 25.73 -6.29 -16.82
CA GLU A 426 24.75 -7.02 -17.63
C GLU A 426 25.13 -8.49 -17.84
N ASN A 427 26.42 -8.79 -18.02
CA ASN A 427 26.88 -10.15 -18.27
C ASN A 427 26.80 -11.00 -17.00
N GLN A 428 27.10 -10.43 -15.83
CA GLN A 428 26.94 -11.15 -14.56
C GLN A 428 25.46 -11.33 -14.22
N TYR A 429 24.63 -10.32 -14.46
CA TYR A 429 23.20 -10.43 -14.26
C TYR A 429 22.56 -11.48 -15.18
N LYS A 430 23.01 -11.61 -16.44
CA LYS A 430 22.56 -12.69 -17.33
C LYS A 430 22.89 -14.07 -16.79
N LYS A 431 24.01 -14.27 -16.09
CA LYS A 431 24.33 -15.55 -15.45
C LYS A 431 23.42 -15.86 -14.25
N LEU A 432 22.68 -14.87 -13.75
CA LEU A 432 21.70 -15.08 -12.70
C LEU A 432 20.44 -15.78 -13.23
N TYR A 433 20.04 -15.61 -14.50
CA TYR A 433 18.72 -16.02 -15.01
C TYR A 433 18.76 -16.90 -16.26
#